data_AF-A0A2V6TVN7-F1
#
_entry.id   AF-A0A2V6TVN7-F1
#
_cell.length_a   1.000
_cell.length_b   1.000
_cell.length_c   1.000
_cell.angle_alpha   90.00
_cell.angle_beta   90.00
_cell.angle_gamma   90.00
#
_symmetry.space_group_name_H-M   'P 1'
#
loop_
_entity.id
_entity.type
_entity.pdbx_description
1 polymer ?
#
loop_
_entity_poly.entity_id
_entity_poly.type
_entity_poly.pdbx_seq_one_letter_code
_entity_poly.pdbx_strand_id
1 'polypeptide(L)'
;MANTRSAMKRIKQNEKRRLRNRAARSTIRSALKTARTAAAEKSPQSKEVVLEAIRVLDRAVSRGIIHRNTAARKKSALARSVPR
;
A
#
# COMPACT_ATOMS: atom_id res chain seq x y z
N MET A 1 -6.88 28.00 13.11
CA MET A 1 -5.76 28.13 14.07
C MET A 1 -5.91 27.09 15.17
N ALA A 2 -4.82 26.58 15.72
CA ALA A 2 -4.85 25.72 16.91
C ALA A 2 -4.71 26.60 18.16
N ASN A 3 -5.82 26.85 18.84
CA ASN A 3 -5.87 27.81 19.95
C ASN A 3 -5.37 27.23 21.27
N THR A 4 -5.10 25.91 21.33
CA THR A 4 -4.58 25.22 22.52
C THR A 4 -3.22 24.59 22.25
N ARG A 5 -2.38 24.51 23.29
CA ARG A 5 -1.04 23.88 23.21
C ARG A 5 -1.12 22.42 22.73
N SER A 6 -2.14 21.70 23.18
CA SER A 6 -2.42 20.32 22.75
C SER A 6 -2.76 20.23 21.26
N ALA A 7 -3.57 21.16 20.74
CA ALA A 7 -3.92 21.22 19.32
C ALA A 7 -2.69 21.52 18.44
N MET A 8 -1.83 22.47 18.82
CA MET A 8 -0.58 22.74 18.09
C MET A 8 0.34 21.51 18.05
N LYS A 9 0.43 20.76 19.15
CA LYS A 9 1.18 19.49 19.20
C LYS A 9 0.58 18.44 18.27
N ARG A 10 -0.76 18.31 18.23
CA ARG A 10 -1.45 17.38 17.34
C ARG A 10 -1.22 17.71 15.87
N ILE A 11 -1.24 18.98 15.47
CA ILE A 11 -0.94 19.39 14.10
C ILE A 11 0.46 18.90 13.67
N LYS A 12 1.50 19.19 14.46
CA LYS A 12 2.88 18.76 14.18
C LYS A 12 3.00 17.22 14.08
N GLN A 13 2.32 16.49 14.97
CA GLN A 13 2.32 15.02 14.93
C GLN A 13 1.59 14.47 13.69
N ASN A 14 0.45 15.06 13.35
CA ASN A 14 -0.37 14.65 12.22
C ASN A 14 0.36 14.88 10.90
N GLU A 15 1.07 15.99 10.74
CA GLU A 15 1.88 16.27 9.56
C GLU A 15 2.98 15.22 9.37
N LYS A 16 3.74 14.92 10.43
CA LYS A 16 4.77 13.86 10.41
C LYS A 16 4.20 12.49 10.07
N ARG A 17 2.99 12.16 10.54
CA ARG A 17 2.29 10.90 10.21
C ARG A 17 1.79 10.92 8.76
N ARG A 18 1.23 12.05 8.30
CA ARG A 18 0.73 12.24 6.94
C ARG A 18 1.83 12.04 5.91
N LEU A 19 3.00 12.64 6.09
CA LEU A 19 4.13 12.52 5.16
C LEU A 19 4.61 11.06 5.04
N ARG A 20 4.80 10.37 6.17
CA ARG A 20 5.18 8.94 6.20
C ARG A 20 4.14 8.06 5.51
N ASN A 21 2.85 8.25 5.82
CA ASN A 21 1.77 7.48 5.22
C ASN A 21 1.60 7.79 3.73
N ARG A 22 1.86 9.02 3.30
CA ARG A 22 1.83 9.40 1.88
C ARG A 22 2.88 8.64 1.08
N ALA A 23 4.12 8.60 1.57
CA ALA A 23 5.20 7.85 0.93
C ALA A 23 4.85 6.36 0.82
N ALA A 24 4.44 5.73 1.92
CA ALA A 24 4.06 4.32 1.93
C ALA A 24 2.84 4.02 1.04
N ARG A 25 1.85 4.91 0.95
CA ARG A 25 0.72 4.74 0.03
C ARG A 25 1.15 4.86 -1.42
N SER A 26 2.13 5.71 -1.73
CA SER A 26 2.69 5.83 -3.07
C SER A 26 3.38 4.53 -3.49
N THR A 27 4.25 3.99 -2.64
CA THR A 27 4.96 2.72 -2.94
C THR A 27 4.00 1.56 -3.15
N ILE A 28 2.95 1.45 -2.32
CA ILE A 28 1.89 0.44 -2.50
C ILE A 28 1.19 0.62 -3.86
N ARG A 29 0.86 1.85 -4.27
CA ARG A 29 0.21 2.10 -5.56
C ARG A 29 1.12 1.72 -6.73
N SER A 30 2.40 2.06 -6.66
CA SER A 30 3.37 1.70 -7.69
C SER A 30 3.53 0.19 -7.80
N ALA A 31 3.72 -0.53 -6.69
CA ALA A 31 3.84 -1.99 -6.67
C ALA A 31 2.57 -2.69 -7.21
N LEU A 32 1.39 -2.15 -6.93
CA LEU A 32 0.14 -2.66 -7.50
C LEU A 32 0.03 -2.40 -9.00
N LYS A 33 0.53 -1.28 -9.49
CA LYS A 33 0.54 -0.96 -10.92
C LYS A 33 1.47 -1.91 -11.66
N THR A 34 2.70 -2.08 -11.18
CA THR A 34 3.69 -2.99 -11.79
C THR A 34 3.23 -4.44 -11.78
N ALA A 35 2.63 -4.92 -10.68
CA ALA A 35 2.09 -6.27 -10.63
C ALA A 35 0.94 -6.49 -11.62
N ARG A 36 0.08 -5.48 -11.84
CA ARG A 36 -1.01 -5.56 -12.82
C ARG A 36 -0.52 -5.54 -14.25
N THR A 37 0.46 -4.70 -14.58
CA THR A 37 1.03 -4.65 -15.93
C THR A 37 1.75 -5.96 -16.25
N ALA A 38 2.57 -6.46 -15.32
CA ALA A 38 3.27 -7.74 -15.50
C ALA A 38 2.31 -8.93 -15.67
N ALA A 39 1.18 -8.94 -14.96
CA ALA A 39 0.14 -9.95 -15.11
C ALA A 39 -0.57 -9.85 -16.47
N ALA A 40 -0.82 -8.64 -16.98
CA ALA A 40 -1.46 -8.43 -18.29
C ALA A 40 -0.54 -8.83 -19.45
N GLU A 41 0.76 -8.56 -19.33
CA GLU A 41 1.78 -8.86 -20.35
C GLU A 41 2.21 -10.35 -20.36
N LYS A 42 1.68 -11.18 -19.44
CA LYS A 42 2.07 -12.60 -19.27
C LYS A 42 3.59 -12.80 -19.16
N SER A 43 4.28 -11.83 -18.57
CA SER A 43 5.73 -11.89 -18.40
C SER A 43 6.11 -13.11 -17.54
N PRO A 44 7.22 -13.81 -17.84
CA PRO A 44 7.71 -14.92 -17.01
C PRO A 44 8.00 -14.49 -15.56
N GLN A 45 8.32 -13.22 -15.34
CA GLN A 45 8.57 -12.65 -14.00
C GLN A 45 7.31 -12.22 -13.25
N SER A 46 6.12 -12.35 -13.86
CA SER A 46 4.85 -11.89 -13.28
C SER A 46 4.56 -12.46 -11.89
N LYS A 47 4.94 -13.72 -11.63
CA LYS A 47 4.75 -14.37 -10.33
C LYS A 47 5.56 -13.70 -9.22
N GLU A 48 6.82 -13.36 -9.48
CA GLU A 48 7.71 -12.73 -8.50
C GLU A 48 7.25 -11.31 -8.15
N VAL A 49 6.91 -10.51 -9.17
CA VAL A 49 6.42 -9.14 -8.99
C VAL A 49 5.11 -9.11 -8.20
N VAL A 50 4.22 -10.06 -8.43
CA VAL A 50 2.96 -10.19 -7.68
C VAL A 50 3.22 -10.58 -6.22
N LEU A 51 4.14 -11.52 -5.97
CA LEU A 51 4.54 -11.89 -4.61
C LEU A 51 5.15 -10.71 -3.84
N GLU A 52 5.97 -9.91 -4.51
CA GLU A 52 6.52 -8.68 -3.91
C GLU A 52 5.41 -7.68 -3.55
N ALA A 53 4.45 -7.46 -4.46
CA ALA A 53 3.31 -6.59 -4.20
C ALA A 53 2.46 -7.08 -3.02
N ILE A 54 2.26 -8.39 -2.88
CA ILE A 54 1.58 -9.01 -1.73
C ILE A 54 2.35 -8.73 -0.45
N ARG A 55 3.68 -8.93 -0.44
CA ARG A 55 4.54 -8.67 0.72
C ARG A 55 4.48 -7.20 1.16
N VAL A 56 4.47 -6.27 0.21
CA VAL A 56 4.34 -4.82 0.48
C VAL A 56 2.97 -4.50 1.11
N LEU A 57 1.88 -5.11 0.62
CA LEU A 57 0.54 -4.95 1.21
C LEU A 57 0.49 -5.44 2.65
N ASP A 58 1.02 -6.62 2.92
CA ASP A 58 0.97 -7.22 4.27
C ASP A 58 1.80 -6.41 5.27
N ARG A 59 2.99 -5.93 4.87
CA ARG A 59 3.79 -5.00 5.67
C ARG A 59 3.05 -3.69 5.96
N ALA A 60 2.25 -3.21 5.02
CA ALA A 60 1.45 -2.00 5.21
C ALA A 60 0.27 -2.20 6.17
N VAL A 61 -0.29 -3.41 6.25
CA VAL A 61 -1.29 -3.80 7.26
C VAL A 61 -0.68 -3.83 8.64
N SER A 62 0.48 -4.49 8.82
CA SER A 62 1.18 -4.56 10.12
C SER A 62 1.53 -3.17 10.66
N ARG A 63 1.82 -2.22 9.78
CA ARG A 63 2.09 -0.80 10.14
C ARG A 63 0.84 0.05 10.33
N GLY A 64 -0.36 -0.51 10.16
CA GLY A 64 -1.65 0.20 10.30
C GLY A 64 -1.92 1.25 9.22
N ILE A 65 -1.23 1.20 8.08
CA ILE A 65 -1.36 2.20 7.00
C ILE A 65 -2.61 1.93 6.16
N ILE A 66 -2.94 0.65 5.99
CA ILE A 66 -4.16 0.17 5.31
C ILE A 66 -4.87 -0.86 6.20
N HIS A 67 -6.20 -0.90 6.09
CA HIS A 67 -7.01 -1.90 6.79
C HIS A 67 -6.84 -3.30 6.18
N ARG A 68 -6.92 -4.34 7.02
CA ARG A 68 -6.80 -5.75 6.61
C ARG A 68 -7.74 -6.13 5.46
N ASN A 69 -8.98 -5.64 5.47
CA ASN A 69 -9.95 -5.93 4.40
C ASN A 69 -9.54 -5.28 3.07
N THR A 70 -8.94 -4.09 3.11
CA THR A 70 -8.45 -3.42 1.90
C THR A 70 -7.27 -4.20 1.30
N ALA A 71 -6.38 -4.72 2.14
CA ALA A 71 -5.31 -5.60 1.68
C ALA A 71 -5.86 -6.91 1.10
N ALA A 72 -6.79 -7.57 1.80
CA ALA A 72 -7.42 -8.81 1.34
C ALA A 72 -8.10 -8.66 -0.04
N ARG A 73 -8.89 -7.60 -0.24
CA ARG A 73 -9.51 -7.31 -1.56
C ARG A 73 -8.46 -7.15 -2.65
N LYS A 74 -7.37 -6.44 -2.38
CA LYS A 74 -6.30 -6.21 -3.36
C LYS A 74 -5.53 -7.48 -3.69
N LYS A 75 -5.24 -8.32 -2.69
CA LYS A 75 -4.61 -9.64 -2.88
C LYS A 75 -5.50 -10.55 -3.73
N SER A 76 -6.79 -10.62 -3.41
CA SER A 76 -7.78 -11.39 -4.19
C SER A 76 -7.87 -10.92 -5.64
N ALA A 77 -7.86 -9.60 -5.88
CA ALA A 77 -7.87 -9.05 -7.23
C ALA A 77 -6.62 -9.43 -8.03
N LEU A 78 -5.43 -9.35 -7.42
CA LEU A 78 -4.18 -9.76 -8.08
C LEU A 78 -4.15 -11.25 -8.39
N ALA A 79 -4.57 -12.09 -7.44
CA ALA A 79 -4.61 -13.54 -7.62
C ALA A 79 -5.54 -13.97 -8.77
N ARG A 80 -6.61 -13.22 -9.03
CA ARG A 80 -7.51 -13.47 -10.17
C ARG A 80 -6.91 -13.07 -11.51
N SER A 81 -6.02 -12.08 -11.52
CA SER A 81 -5.39 -11.57 -12.74
C SER A 81 -4.20 -12.41 -13.20
N VAL A 82 -3.63 -13.25 -12.34
CA VAL A 82 -2.55 -14.16 -12.70
C VAL A 82 -3.16 -15.46 -13.23
N PRO A 83 -2.86 -15.88 -14.48
CA PRO A 83 -3.27 -17.19 -14.97
C PRO A 83 -2.63 -18.29 -14.12
N ARG A 84 -3.41 -19.34 -13.82
CA ARG A 84 -2.96 -20.48 -13.00
C ARG A 84 -1.72 -21.15 -13.59
#